data_AF-A0A5K3G821-F1
#
_entry.id   AF-A0A5K3G821-F1
#
_cell.length_a   1.000
_cell.length_b   1.000
_cell.length_c   1.000
_cell.angle_alpha   90.00
_cell.angle_beta   90.00
_cell.angle_gamma   90.00
#
_symmetry.space_group_name_H-M   'P 1'
#
loop_
_entity.id
_entity.type
_entity.pdbx_description
1 polymer ?
#
loop_
_entity_poly.entity_id
_entity_poly.type
_entity_poly.pdbx_seq_one_letter_code
_entity_poly.pdbx_strand_id
1 'polypeptide(L)'
;MLWNLHLADGLQYLHSRKEPIIHRDLKPGNMLLYDGCTTLKITDFGTSKVFDAGKEDMQSVDQGTVLYMAPEVQTPLSNPVLALCSS
;
A
#
# COMPACT_ATOMS: atom_id res chain seq x y z
N MET A 1 14.54 9.21 16.24
CA MET A 1 13.30 8.42 16.15
C MET A 1 13.27 7.71 14.80
N LEU A 2 13.04 6.40 14.78
CA LEU A 2 13.26 5.52 13.62
C LEU A 2 11.93 4.96 13.07
N TRP A 3 10.85 5.74 13.13
CA TRP A 3 9.51 5.31 12.73
C TRP A 3 9.43 4.82 11.28
N ASN A 4 10.22 5.41 10.39
CA ASN A 4 10.35 4.95 9.00
C ASN A 4 10.95 3.54 8.89
N LEU A 5 11.88 3.18 9.78
CA LEU A 5 12.43 1.83 9.84
C LEU A 5 11.37 0.84 10.34
N HIS A 6 10.65 1.18 11.40
CA HIS A 6 9.55 0.35 11.90
C HIS A 6 8.48 0.11 10.83
N LEU A 7 8.15 1.12 10.03
CA LEU A 7 7.23 0.99 8.91
C LEU A 7 7.81 0.06 7.82
N ALA A 8 9.06 0.25 7.44
CA ALA A 8 9.72 -0.59 6.43
C ALA A 8 9.81 -2.06 6.88
N ASP A 9 10.20 -2.31 8.14
CA ASP A 9 10.26 -3.64 8.73
C ASP A 9 8.88 -4.30 8.79
N GLY A 10 7.85 -3.55 9.19
CA GLY A 10 6.47 -4.01 9.19
C GLY A 10 5.97 -4.39 7.80
N LEU A 11 6.29 -3.59 6.78
CA LEU A 11 5.94 -3.89 5.39
C LEU A 11 6.71 -5.07 4.83
N GLN A 12 8.01 -5.17 5.12
CA GLN A 12 8.82 -6.32 4.75
C GLN A 12 8.24 -7.60 5.36
N TYR A 13 7.81 -7.56 6.63
CA TYR A 13 7.15 -8.68 7.28
C TYR A 13 5.86 -9.08 6.54
N LEU A 14 4.99 -8.14 6.18
CA LEU A 14 3.76 -8.44 5.45
C LEU A 14 4.03 -9.05 4.06
N HIS A 15 5.01 -8.50 3.34
CA HIS A 15 5.35 -8.93 1.97
C HIS A 15 6.14 -10.24 1.90
N SER A 16 6.84 -10.63 2.97
CA SER A 16 7.66 -11.85 3.01
C SER A 16 6.91 -13.11 3.42
N ARG A 17 5.60 -13.00 3.75
CA ARG A 17 4.77 -14.15 4.09
C ARG A 17 4.64 -15.10 2.89
N LYS A 18 4.39 -16.38 3.15
CA LYS A 18 4.08 -17.39 2.12
C LYS A 18 2.95 -16.92 1.19
N GLU A 19 1.96 -16.25 1.78
CA GLU A 19 0.89 -15.52 1.10
C GLU A 19 1.12 -14.03 1.38
N PRO A 20 1.81 -13.29 0.50
CA PRO A 20 2.16 -11.90 0.74
C PRO A 20 0.92 -11.03 0.91
N ILE A 21 0.95 -10.11 1.87
CA ILE A 21 -0.19 -9.21 2.15
C ILE A 21 0.17 -7.80 1.70
N ILE A 22 -0.60 -7.24 0.77
CA ILE A 22 -0.50 -5.85 0.33
C ILE A 22 -1.49 -5.00 1.14
N HIS A 23 -1.02 -3.99 1.87
CA HIS A 23 -1.86 -3.17 2.75
C HIS A 23 -2.87 -2.27 2.00
N ARG A 24 -2.42 -1.67 0.89
CA ARG A 24 -3.15 -0.76 -0.02
C ARG A 24 -3.64 0.59 0.54
N ASP A 25 -3.64 0.81 1.85
CA ASP A 25 -4.01 2.11 2.44
C ASP A 25 -3.01 2.60 3.51
N LEU A 26 -1.74 2.76 3.13
CA LEU A 26 -0.74 3.32 4.03
C LEU A 26 -0.86 4.84 4.09
N LYS A 27 -1.15 5.35 5.29
CA LYS A 27 -1.23 6.78 5.60
C LYS A 27 -0.90 7.01 7.08
N PRO A 28 -0.56 8.23 7.50
CA PRO A 28 -0.27 8.51 8.92
C PRO A 28 -1.41 8.08 9.86
N GLY A 29 -2.67 8.18 9.43
CA GLY A 29 -3.83 7.72 10.21
C GLY A 29 -3.85 6.21 10.49
N ASN A 30 -3.14 5.42 9.68
CA ASN A 30 -3.01 3.96 9.81
C ASN A 30 -1.65 3.55 10.43
N MET A 31 -0.95 4.51 11.07
CA MET A 31 0.31 4.30 11.78
C MET A 31 0.13 4.69 13.24
N LEU A 32 -0.04 3.70 14.11
CA LEU A 32 -0.24 3.93 15.54
C LEU A 32 1.09 4.02 16.26
N LEU A 33 1.18 4.97 17.18
CA LEU A 33 2.32 5.12 18.08
C LEU A 33 2.01 4.46 19.42
N TYR A 34 2.93 3.60 19.87
CA TYR A 34 2.83 2.86 21.13
C TYR A 34 4.09 3.12 21.98
N ASP A 35 4.02 2.77 23.26
CA ASP A 35 5.14 2.81 24.21
C ASP A 35 5.84 4.18 24.25
N GLY A 36 5.10 5.22 24.67
CA GLY A 36 5.63 6.58 24.74
C GLY A 36 6.07 7.16 23.39
N CYS A 37 5.40 6.77 22.30
CA CYS A 37 5.70 7.20 20.93
C CYS A 37 7.05 6.72 20.38
N THR A 38 7.64 5.70 20.98
CA THR A 38 8.91 5.12 20.52
C THR A 38 8.70 4.07 19.43
N THR A 39 7.58 3.37 19.45
CA THR A 39 7.26 2.25 18.55
C THR A 39 6.13 2.62 17.60
N LEU A 40 6.28 2.31 16.31
CA LEU A 40 5.24 2.48 15.29
C LEU A 40 4.67 1.11 14.94
N LYS A 41 3.34 1.02 14.83
CA LYS A 41 2.61 -0.18 14.38
C LYS A 41 1.69 0.16 13.22
N ILE A 42 1.68 -0.70 12.20
CA ILE A 42 0.74 -0.60 11.07
C ILE A 42 -0.62 -1.13 11.53
N THR A 43 -1.71 -0.43 11.19
CA THR A 43 -3.09 -0.82 11.50
C THR A 43 -3.99 -0.66 10.29
N ASP A 44 -5.25 -1.09 10.44
CA ASP A 44 -6.33 -0.97 9.46
C ASP A 44 -6.08 -1.76 8.15
N PHE A 45 -6.24 -3.07 8.26
CA PHE A 45 -6.13 -4.01 7.16
C PHE A 45 -7.43 -4.14 6.35
N GLY A 46 -8.40 -3.22 6.52
CA GLY A 46 -9.71 -3.30 5.84
C GLY A 46 -9.60 -3.29 4.31
N THR A 47 -8.59 -2.63 3.77
CA THR A 47 -8.27 -2.62 2.33
C THR A 47 -7.19 -3.63 1.95
N SER A 48 -6.67 -4.46 2.86
CA SER A 48 -5.56 -5.35 2.55
C SER A 48 -5.96 -6.49 1.62
N LYS A 49 -4.99 -7.02 0.87
CA LYS A 49 -5.21 -8.14 -0.06
C LYS A 49 -4.05 -9.11 -0.02
N VAL A 50 -4.36 -10.41 -0.10
CA VAL A 50 -3.36 -11.44 -0.33
C VAL A 50 -2.98 -11.43 -1.81
N PHE A 51 -1.69 -11.28 -2.10
CA PHE A 51 -1.15 -11.35 -3.44
C PHE A 51 -1.11 -12.81 -3.90
N ASP A 52 -1.81 -13.10 -5.00
CA ASP A 52 -1.85 -14.41 -5.64
C ASP A 52 -1.26 -14.29 -7.04
N ALA A 53 0.00 -14.71 -7.21
CA ALA A 53 0.73 -14.59 -8.47
C ALA A 53 0.10 -15.39 -9.63
N GLY A 54 -0.84 -16.30 -9.33
CA GLY A 54 -1.56 -17.10 -10.33
C GLY A 54 -2.87 -16.47 -10.82
N LYS A 55 -3.28 -15.31 -10.27
CA LYS A 55 -4.47 -14.59 -10.70
C LYS A 55 -4.04 -13.26 -11.32
N GLU A 56 -4.61 -12.93 -12.47
CA GLU A 56 -4.61 -11.55 -12.97
C GLU A 56 -5.43 -10.72 -11.98
N ASP A 57 -4.72 -10.20 -10.99
CA ASP A 57 -5.30 -9.33 -10.00
C ASP A 57 -5.52 -7.98 -10.67
N MET A 58 -6.71 -7.79 -11.23
CA MET A 58 -7.19 -6.44 -11.52
C MET A 58 -7.08 -5.66 -10.22
N GLN A 59 -6.09 -4.76 -10.15
CA GLN A 59 -5.96 -3.84 -9.04
C GLN A 59 -7.23 -2.98 -9.05
N SER A 60 -8.10 -3.24 -8.09
CA SER A 60 -9.30 -2.45 -7.91
C SER A 60 -8.83 -1.06 -7.44
N VAL A 61 -8.88 -0.09 -8.36
CA VAL A 61 -8.41 1.30 -8.17
C VAL A 61 -9.24 2.08 -7.14
N ASP A 62 -10.37 1.50 -6.74
CA ASP A 62 -11.37 2.06 -5.83
C ASP A 62 -11.02 1.97 -4.34
N GLN A 63 -9.87 1.39 -3.97
CA GLN A 63 -9.50 1.17 -2.56
C GLN A 63 -8.27 1.99 -2.15
N GLY A 64 -8.35 2.66 -0.99
CA GLY A 64 -7.27 3.42 -0.38
C GLY A 64 -7.48 4.95 -0.40
N THR A 65 -6.58 5.67 0.26
CA THR A 65 -6.63 7.13 0.36
C THR A 65 -5.86 7.78 -0.78
N VAL A 66 -6.57 8.45 -1.69
CA VAL A 66 -6.03 9.02 -2.95
C VAL A 66 -4.68 9.72 -2.76
N LEU A 67 -4.54 10.61 -1.77
CA LEU A 67 -3.30 11.38 -1.55
C LEU A 67 -2.04 10.55 -1.27
N TYR A 68 -2.19 9.30 -0.82
CA TYR A 68 -1.08 8.40 -0.47
C TYR A 68 -0.96 7.21 -1.43
N MET A 69 -1.81 7.18 -2.45
CA MET A 69 -1.84 6.11 -3.45
C MET A 69 -0.68 6.29 -4.44
N ALA A 70 -0.05 5.17 -4.81
CA ALA A 70 1.01 5.19 -5.83
C ALA A 70 0.42 5.56 -7.20
N PRO A 71 1.17 6.27 -8.06
CA PRO A 71 0.65 6.80 -9.33
C PRO A 71 0.12 5.69 -10.26
N GLU A 72 0.79 4.55 -10.31
CA GLU A 72 0.37 3.39 -11.09
C GLU A 72 -0.98 2.80 -10.66
N VAL A 73 -1.34 2.97 -9.37
CA VAL A 73 -2.64 2.54 -8.84
C VAL A 73 -3.72 3.57 -9.16
N GLN A 74 -3.40 4.87 -9.17
CA GLN A 74 -4.34 5.94 -9.49
C GLN A 74 -4.75 6.00 -10.97
N THR A 75 -3.96 5.43 -11.88
CA THR A 75 -4.23 5.47 -13.32
C THR A 75 -4.75 4.15 -13.87
N PRO A 76 -6.09 3.99 -14.01
CA PRO A 76 -6.65 3.06 -14.96
C PRO A 76 -6.84 3.78 -16.30
N LEU A 77 -5.82 3.86 -17.17
CA LEU A 77 -5.97 4.28 -18.59
C LEU A 77 -6.77 5.58 -18.89
N SER A 78 -7.03 6.46 -17.92
CA SER A 78 -7.89 7.64 -18.09
C SER A 78 -7.12 8.94 -18.13
N ASN A 79 -5.78 8.88 -18.29
CA ASN A 79 -4.96 10.06 -18.53
C ASN A 79 -4.78 10.26 -20.05
N PRO A 80 -5.49 11.21 -20.69
CA PRO A 80 -5.34 11.46 -22.13
C PRO A 80 -3.92 11.94 -22.50
N VAL A 81 -3.10 12.36 -21.54
CA VAL A 81 -1.71 12.81 -21.79
C VAL A 81 -0.74 11.63 -21.96
N LEU A 82 -0.99 10.49 -21.31
CA LEU A 82 -0.14 9.30 -21.44
C LEU A 82 -0.51 8.40 -22.62
N ALA A 83 -1.76 8.48 -23.11
CA ALA A 83 -2.21 7.77 -24.32
C ALA A 83 -1.53 8.25 -25.62
N LEU A 84 -0.92 9.44 -25.61
CA LEU A 84 -0.25 10.04 -26.77
C LEU A 84 1.23 9.64 -26.92
N CYS A 85 1.83 9.02 -25.89
CA CYS A 85 3.25 8.62 -25.92
C CYS A 85 3.47 7.14 -26.26
N SER A 86 2.42 6.40 -26.64
CA SER A 86 2.51 4.98 -27.02
C SER A 86 2.11 4.70 -28.48
N SER A 87 2.17 5.73 -29.34
CA SER A 87 1.93 5.63 -30.78
C SER A 87 3.05 6.28 -31.57
#